data_AF-A0A348XHW9-F1
#
_entry.id   AF-A0A348XHW9-F1
#
_cell.length_a   1.000
_cell.length_b   1.000
_cell.length_c   1.000
_cell.angle_alpha   90.00
_cell.angle_beta   90.00
_cell.angle_gamma   90.00
#
_symmetry.space_group_name_H-M   'P 1'
#
loop_
_entity.id
_entity.type
_entity.pdbx_description
1 polymer ?
#
loop_
_entity_poly.entity_id
_entity_poly.type
_entity_poly.pdbx_seq_one_letter_code
_entity_poly.pdbx_strand_id
1 'polypeptide(L)'
;MNETLLKIVEGNLVSPQVYSDRSIRVGPQLKRGGAAATDNDEIPLWHCPRFEIHPALTKICLRALALKPGARYERVRDLRHALDKHRGAFGLMPTDESFLAEVFWLFRQHPYVSALAAGILTALVALMGLAGTNYLGEIGQARDTTVANERQSELMQKEIARLRPPEIKTTAPRKPTFTDPRDVWGYLGRELAAQPDSRAMFWLDRGRLALGRLELNKARDAFDKVRLKAEDNEPVLRLLRHYERLHRNVAQRLAYANPLERPVPFPGDESEPEDELDRQLLTIRKELTVALEELKTANPGLNHYKLAVSRAGVQVTLDGPTVTTLAALKGQLITSLYLLNTNLTSLEPLRGMPLRHLKLYQSSEVTELAPLARMPLDSLDIAGTAVSDLGPLAGIALKRLYADQTSVADLAPLKGMPLVRLSIGQTRVWDLGPLHGLPLEQLSISGTKVRDLSALRGMPLTVLEANMAPVRDLSPLRGLRLEKLFLQRTEVVNLTPLLGQSITTLNLRGTKVRDLTPLAGLPLEQLYLDGCPEVDQLRPLIRCQKLRTLTIPRHVSDIDQLRYLSELEFLSTTHIRKPARQFWKEREQ
;
A
#
# COMPACT_ATOMS: atom_id res chain seq x y z
N MET A 1 -64.91 -34.20 -16.67
CA MET A 1 -65.56 -33.19 -15.79
C MET A 1 -64.60 -32.97 -14.64
N ASN A 2 -63.86 -31.86 -14.68
CA ASN A 2 -62.59 -31.71 -13.99
C ASN A 2 -62.76 -31.53 -12.48
N GLU A 3 -61.98 -32.30 -11.72
CA GLU A 3 -61.80 -32.23 -10.26
C GLU A 3 -61.52 -30.80 -9.75
N THR A 4 -60.94 -29.97 -10.61
CA THR A 4 -60.67 -28.55 -10.37
C THR A 4 -61.95 -27.70 -10.27
N LEU A 5 -63.01 -28.03 -11.02
CA LEU A 5 -64.30 -27.33 -10.95
C LEU A 5 -65.04 -27.69 -9.66
N LEU A 6 -64.94 -28.93 -9.18
CA LEU A 6 -65.55 -29.34 -7.90
C LEU A 6 -64.93 -28.58 -6.71
N LYS A 7 -63.60 -28.46 -6.69
CA LYS A 7 -62.86 -27.76 -5.62
C LYS A 7 -63.13 -26.25 -5.56
N ILE A 8 -63.54 -25.65 -6.68
CA ILE A 8 -63.92 -24.22 -6.75
C ILE A 8 -65.35 -24.02 -6.22
N VAL A 9 -66.26 -24.95 -6.48
CA VAL A 9 -67.66 -24.85 -6.03
C VAL A 9 -67.78 -25.12 -4.52
N GLU A 10 -66.96 -26.02 -3.97
CA GLU A 10 -66.98 -26.38 -2.55
C GLU A 10 -66.25 -25.38 -1.62
N GLY A 11 -65.66 -24.30 -2.15
CA GLY A 11 -65.08 -23.22 -1.34
C GLY A 11 -63.82 -23.57 -0.54
N ASN A 12 -63.25 -24.77 -0.72
CA ASN A 12 -62.03 -25.22 -0.03
C ASN A 12 -60.78 -24.99 -0.89
N LEU A 13 -60.28 -23.74 -0.94
CA LEU A 13 -58.94 -23.43 -1.42
C LEU A 13 -58.04 -23.13 -0.22
N VAL A 14 -57.25 -24.13 0.20
CA VAL A 14 -56.21 -23.98 1.21
C VAL A 14 -55.03 -23.20 0.61
N SER A 15 -54.62 -22.12 1.29
CA SER A 15 -53.49 -21.26 0.90
C SER A 15 -52.18 -22.06 0.80
N PRO A 16 -51.38 -21.92 -0.28
CA PRO A 16 -50.09 -22.60 -0.39
C PRO A 16 -49.03 -21.81 0.37
N GLN A 17 -49.11 -21.84 1.71
CA GLN A 17 -48.04 -21.40 2.59
C GLN A 17 -47.79 -22.43 3.68
N VAL A 18 -47.45 -23.67 3.29
CA VAL A 18 -46.71 -24.58 4.17
C VAL A 18 -45.75 -25.41 3.33
N TYR A 19 -44.48 -25.26 3.65
CA TYR A 19 -43.34 -26.05 3.19
C TYR A 19 -43.62 -27.54 3.47
N SER A 20 -43.65 -28.40 2.44
CA SER A 20 -43.89 -29.82 2.63
C SER A 20 -42.71 -30.46 3.37
N ASP A 21 -43.00 -30.93 4.57
CA ASP A 21 -42.14 -31.69 5.46
C ASP A 21 -41.60 -32.96 4.79
N ARG A 22 -40.33 -33.28 5.05
CA ARG A 22 -39.63 -34.46 4.50
C ARG A 22 -40.06 -35.71 5.27
N SER A 23 -41.29 -36.20 5.08
CA SER A 23 -41.73 -37.42 5.77
C SER A 23 -42.97 -38.11 5.21
N ILE A 24 -43.11 -38.27 3.88
CA ILE A 24 -44.12 -39.18 3.32
C ILE A 24 -43.51 -40.16 2.33
N ARG A 25 -43.37 -41.41 2.77
CA ARG A 25 -43.15 -42.59 1.90
C ARG A 25 -44.50 -43.11 1.43
N VAL A 26 -44.69 -43.20 0.10
CA VAL A 26 -45.62 -44.14 -0.52
C VAL A 26 -44.97 -44.65 -1.82
N GLY A 27 -44.85 -45.99 -1.98
CA GLY A 27 -44.24 -46.68 -3.13
C GLY A 27 -45.17 -46.80 -4.36
N PRO A 28 -44.96 -47.73 -5.32
CA PRO A 28 -43.93 -48.77 -5.42
C PRO A 28 -42.95 -48.59 -6.59
N GLN A 29 -41.85 -49.34 -6.48
CA GLN A 29 -40.64 -49.33 -7.29
C GLN A 29 -40.86 -49.66 -8.78
N LEU A 30 -40.36 -48.80 -9.67
CA LEU A 30 -39.94 -49.18 -11.01
C LEU A 30 -38.42 -49.38 -11.01
N LYS A 31 -38.00 -50.64 -11.20
CA LYS A 31 -36.61 -51.06 -11.32
C LYS A 31 -35.91 -50.32 -12.47
N ARG A 32 -34.81 -49.65 -12.17
CA ARG A 32 -33.71 -49.42 -13.13
C ARG A 32 -32.39 -49.78 -12.44
N GLY A 33 -31.65 -50.68 -13.07
CA GLY A 33 -30.42 -51.23 -12.54
C GLY A 33 -29.23 -50.29 -12.66
N GLY A 34 -28.24 -50.53 -11.80
CA GLY A 34 -26.82 -50.43 -12.11
C GLY A 34 -26.24 -49.03 -12.30
N ALA A 35 -25.83 -48.40 -11.19
CA ALA A 35 -24.59 -47.66 -10.96
C ALA A 35 -24.84 -46.54 -9.94
N ALA A 36 -24.06 -46.52 -8.86
CA ALA A 36 -24.16 -45.52 -7.80
C ALA A 36 -23.66 -44.17 -8.31
N ALA A 37 -24.60 -43.25 -8.60
CA ALA A 37 -24.33 -41.83 -8.76
C ALA A 37 -24.69 -41.13 -7.44
N THR A 38 -23.74 -40.39 -6.89
CA THR A 38 -23.87 -39.58 -5.67
C THR A 38 -24.59 -38.26 -5.96
N ASP A 39 -25.48 -37.87 -5.05
CA ASP A 39 -26.32 -36.65 -5.03
C ASP A 39 -25.62 -35.36 -5.51
N ASN A 40 -26.14 -34.78 -6.60
CA ASN A 40 -26.35 -33.33 -6.87
C ASN A 40 -26.42 -33.03 -8.39
N ASP A 41 -27.25 -33.75 -9.13
CA ASP A 41 -27.65 -33.30 -10.48
C ASP A 41 -28.82 -32.31 -10.35
N GLU A 42 -28.47 -31.05 -10.08
CA GLU A 42 -29.39 -29.92 -10.26
C GLU A 42 -29.83 -29.87 -11.73
N ILE A 43 -31.13 -30.00 -11.99
CA ILE A 43 -31.71 -29.77 -13.31
C ILE A 43 -31.35 -28.33 -13.72
N PRO A 44 -30.58 -28.12 -14.80
CA PRO A 44 -30.21 -26.77 -15.21
C PRO A 44 -31.47 -25.98 -15.59
N LEU A 45 -31.78 -24.92 -14.84
CA LEU A 45 -32.84 -23.97 -15.18
C LEU A 45 -32.29 -23.01 -16.25
N TRP A 46 -32.33 -23.43 -17.51
CA TRP A 46 -31.81 -22.68 -18.68
C TRP A 46 -32.36 -21.25 -18.84
N HIS A 47 -33.42 -20.89 -18.11
CA HIS A 47 -34.02 -19.56 -18.10
C HIS A 47 -33.52 -18.64 -16.96
N CYS A 48 -32.62 -19.12 -16.10
CA CYS A 48 -32.11 -18.36 -14.94
C CYS A 48 -30.61 -18.64 -14.69
N PRO A 49 -29.72 -18.20 -15.59
CA PRO A 49 -28.30 -18.62 -15.61
C PRO A 49 -27.45 -18.14 -14.41
N ARG A 50 -28.01 -17.34 -13.49
CA ARG A 50 -27.34 -16.87 -12.26
C ARG A 50 -28.20 -17.05 -10.99
N PHE A 51 -29.29 -17.81 -11.06
CA PHE A 51 -30.29 -17.92 -9.98
C PHE A 51 -30.92 -16.57 -9.53
N GLU A 52 -30.77 -15.51 -10.32
CA GLU A 52 -31.35 -14.18 -10.07
C GLU A 52 -32.51 -13.89 -11.04
N ILE A 53 -33.67 -13.52 -10.50
CA ILE A 53 -34.84 -13.15 -11.31
C ILE A 53 -34.62 -11.73 -11.87
N HIS A 54 -34.61 -11.61 -13.20
CA HIS A 54 -34.36 -10.34 -13.88
C HIS A 54 -35.31 -9.22 -13.40
N PRO A 55 -34.82 -8.02 -13.03
CA PRO A 55 -35.66 -6.95 -12.45
C PRO A 55 -36.88 -6.58 -13.31
N ALA A 56 -36.73 -6.62 -14.63
CA ALA A 56 -37.85 -6.38 -15.55
C ALA A 56 -38.93 -7.48 -15.49
N LEU A 57 -38.54 -8.75 -15.30
CA LEU A 57 -39.48 -9.86 -15.13
C LEU A 57 -40.16 -9.75 -13.76
N THR A 58 -39.41 -9.41 -12.72
CA THR A 58 -39.94 -9.13 -11.39
C THR A 58 -40.99 -8.02 -11.44
N LYS A 59 -40.74 -6.93 -12.19
CA LYS A 59 -41.69 -5.83 -12.37
C LYS A 59 -42.98 -6.28 -13.08
N ILE A 60 -42.87 -7.16 -14.09
CA ILE A 60 -44.04 -7.74 -14.77
C ILE A 60 -44.84 -8.62 -13.81
N CYS A 61 -44.17 -9.49 -13.04
CA CYS A 61 -44.80 -10.37 -12.05
C CYS A 61 -45.47 -9.59 -10.92
N LEU A 62 -44.81 -8.57 -10.37
CA LEU A 62 -45.36 -7.71 -9.32
C LEU A 62 -46.60 -6.96 -9.78
N ARG A 63 -46.63 -6.53 -11.06
CA ARG A 63 -47.83 -5.91 -11.63
C ARG A 63 -48.96 -6.91 -11.84
N ALA A 64 -48.66 -8.13 -12.29
CA ALA A 64 -49.66 -9.18 -12.42
C ALA A 64 -50.28 -9.59 -11.08
N LEU A 65 -49.48 -9.57 -10.00
CA LEU A 65 -49.85 -9.94 -8.64
C LEU A 65 -50.32 -8.76 -7.77
N ALA A 66 -50.49 -7.56 -8.35
CA ALA A 66 -50.86 -6.37 -7.60
C ALA A 66 -52.21 -6.55 -6.87
N LEU A 67 -52.26 -6.24 -5.58
CA LEU A 67 -53.45 -6.46 -4.74
C LEU A 67 -54.68 -5.71 -5.25
N LYS A 68 -54.51 -4.47 -5.72
CA LYS A 68 -55.60 -3.63 -6.27
C LYS A 68 -55.96 -4.07 -7.70
N PRO A 69 -57.23 -4.37 -8.02
CA PRO A 69 -57.64 -4.83 -9.35
C PRO A 69 -57.22 -3.90 -10.50
N GLY A 70 -57.35 -2.57 -10.33
CA GLY A 70 -56.95 -1.58 -11.34
C GLY A 70 -55.44 -1.41 -11.53
N ALA A 71 -54.61 -2.04 -10.69
CA ALA A 71 -53.16 -2.04 -10.84
C ALA A 71 -52.64 -3.29 -11.59
N ARG A 72 -53.49 -4.30 -11.82
CA ARG A 72 -53.17 -5.50 -12.57
C ARG A 72 -53.27 -5.28 -14.08
N TYR A 73 -52.81 -6.23 -14.86
CA TYR A 73 -53.14 -6.27 -16.29
C TYR A 73 -54.63 -6.52 -16.45
N GLU A 74 -55.34 -5.58 -17.08
CA GLU A 74 -56.80 -5.67 -17.28
C GLU A 74 -57.18 -6.86 -18.17
N ARG A 75 -56.32 -7.24 -19.11
CA ARG A 75 -56.55 -8.35 -20.04
C ARG A 75 -55.33 -9.27 -20.11
N VAL A 76 -55.57 -10.57 -20.23
CA VAL A 76 -54.52 -11.61 -20.37
C VAL A 76 -53.60 -11.34 -21.56
N ARG A 77 -54.13 -10.74 -22.63
CA ARG A 77 -53.36 -10.34 -23.81
C ARG A 77 -52.28 -9.30 -23.52
N ASP A 78 -52.52 -8.41 -22.56
CA ASP A 78 -51.59 -7.33 -22.22
C ASP A 78 -50.41 -7.87 -21.38
N LEU A 79 -50.68 -8.87 -20.53
CA LEU A 79 -49.64 -9.64 -19.85
C LEU A 79 -48.80 -10.46 -20.83
N ARG A 80 -49.44 -11.14 -21.81
CA ARG A 80 -48.72 -11.85 -22.88
C ARG A 80 -47.83 -10.92 -23.69
N HIS A 81 -48.34 -9.75 -24.07
CA HIS A 81 -47.56 -8.75 -24.79
C HIS A 81 -46.35 -8.25 -23.98
N ALA A 82 -46.49 -8.05 -22.67
CA ALA A 82 -45.38 -7.67 -21.79
C ALA A 82 -44.31 -8.77 -21.67
N LEU A 83 -44.72 -10.04 -21.60
CA LEU A 83 -43.81 -11.19 -21.58
C LEU A 83 -43.10 -11.37 -22.93
N ASP A 84 -43.82 -11.25 -24.04
CA ASP A 84 -43.25 -11.37 -25.39
C ASP A 84 -42.25 -10.25 -25.69
N LYS A 85 -42.53 -9.01 -25.23
CA LYS A 85 -41.59 -7.89 -25.29
C LYS A 85 -40.31 -8.15 -24.48
N HIS A 86 -40.43 -8.77 -23.30
CA HIS A 86 -39.26 -9.15 -22.50
C HIS A 86 -38.45 -10.27 -23.18
N ARG A 87 -39.11 -11.25 -23.80
CA ARG A 87 -38.45 -12.33 -24.55
C ARG A 87 -37.76 -11.83 -25.82
N GLY A 88 -38.32 -10.81 -26.49
CA GLY A 88 -37.71 -10.17 -27.66
C GLY A 88 -36.48 -9.30 -27.34
N ALA A 89 -36.37 -8.80 -26.10
CA ALA A 89 -35.27 -7.93 -25.66
C ALA A 89 -33.99 -8.70 -25.25
N PHE A 90 -34.01 -10.04 -25.22
CA PHE A 90 -32.83 -10.86 -24.90
C PHE A 90 -31.77 -10.91 -26.02
N GLY A 91 -32.03 -10.30 -27.18
CA GLY A 91 -31.15 -10.37 -28.36
C GLY A 91 -30.42 -9.07 -28.73
N LEU A 92 -30.88 -7.91 -28.28
CA LEU A 92 -30.34 -6.61 -28.70
C LEU A 92 -30.63 -5.59 -27.60
N MET A 93 -29.61 -5.13 -26.87
CA MET A 93 -29.23 -3.71 -26.86
C MET A 93 -28.15 -3.36 -25.82
N PRO A 94 -27.32 -2.35 -26.13
CA PRO A 94 -26.48 -1.62 -25.19
C PRO A 94 -27.35 -0.78 -24.23
N THR A 95 -26.90 -0.55 -23.02
CA THR A 95 -27.59 0.31 -22.04
C THR A 95 -26.90 1.66 -21.95
N ASP A 96 -27.45 2.65 -22.64
CA ASP A 96 -27.40 4.06 -22.24
C ASP A 96 -28.72 4.72 -22.68
N GLU A 97 -29.62 4.95 -21.72
CA GLU A 97 -30.71 5.96 -21.73
C GLU A 97 -31.50 5.80 -20.41
N SER A 98 -31.78 6.79 -19.57
CA SER A 98 -31.32 8.16 -19.38
C SER A 98 -31.77 8.59 -17.97
N PHE A 99 -30.82 8.79 -17.05
CA PHE A 99 -31.03 9.28 -15.66
C PHE A 99 -31.97 10.49 -15.57
N LEU A 100 -31.97 11.34 -16.60
CA LEU A 100 -32.82 12.53 -16.70
C LEU A 100 -34.34 12.22 -16.68
N ALA A 101 -34.76 11.05 -17.18
CA ALA A 101 -36.17 10.68 -17.21
C ALA A 101 -36.71 10.28 -15.83
N GLU A 102 -35.88 9.63 -15.00
CA GLU A 102 -36.22 9.30 -13.60
C GLU A 102 -36.24 10.54 -12.72
N VAL A 103 -35.27 11.44 -12.92
CA VAL A 103 -35.21 12.73 -12.21
C VAL A 103 -36.46 13.56 -12.52
N PHE A 104 -36.88 13.64 -13.79
CA PHE A 104 -38.08 14.40 -14.19
C PHE A 104 -39.38 13.84 -13.57
N TRP A 105 -39.48 12.52 -13.41
CA TRP A 105 -40.61 11.90 -12.71
C TRP A 105 -40.62 12.21 -11.21
N LEU A 106 -39.45 12.24 -10.57
CA LEU A 106 -39.29 12.58 -9.16
C LEU A 106 -39.69 14.04 -8.88
N PHE A 107 -39.29 14.96 -9.77
CA PHE A 107 -39.65 16.39 -9.70
C PHE A 107 -41.16 16.64 -9.81
N ARG A 108 -41.90 15.76 -10.52
CA ARG A 108 -43.35 15.91 -10.72
C ARG A 108 -44.20 15.38 -9.55
N GLN A 109 -43.67 14.48 -8.73
CA GLN A 109 -44.42 13.87 -7.63
C GLN A 109 -44.27 14.59 -6.27
N HIS A 110 -43.21 15.39 -6.06
CA HIS A 110 -42.92 15.99 -4.74
C HIS A 110 -42.42 17.46 -4.82
N PRO A 111 -43.32 18.46 -4.80
CA PRO A 111 -42.98 19.89 -5.00
C PRO A 111 -42.09 20.51 -3.91
N TYR A 112 -42.07 19.93 -2.70
CA TYR A 112 -41.23 20.41 -1.59
C TYR A 112 -39.77 19.93 -1.69
N VAL A 113 -39.56 18.71 -2.20
CA VAL A 113 -38.23 18.12 -2.35
C VAL A 113 -37.47 18.80 -3.48
N SER A 114 -38.17 19.21 -4.53
CA SER A 114 -37.61 19.98 -5.65
C SER A 114 -37.13 21.37 -5.25
N ALA A 115 -37.82 22.04 -4.33
CA ALA A 115 -37.44 23.37 -3.85
C ALA A 115 -36.13 23.31 -3.03
N LEU A 116 -35.98 22.27 -2.20
CA LEU A 116 -34.78 22.03 -1.41
C LEU A 116 -33.57 21.69 -2.29
N ALA A 117 -33.76 20.84 -3.30
CA ALA A 117 -32.70 20.49 -4.26
C ALA A 117 -32.24 21.70 -5.09
N ALA A 118 -33.17 22.56 -5.52
CA ALA A 118 -32.85 23.79 -6.24
C ALA A 118 -32.03 24.76 -5.37
N GLY A 119 -32.39 24.90 -4.08
CA GLY A 119 -31.65 25.73 -3.12
C GLY A 119 -30.20 25.27 -2.92
N ILE A 120 -29.98 23.95 -2.80
CA ILE A 120 -28.65 23.36 -2.67
C ILE A 120 -27.81 23.60 -3.93
N LEU A 121 -28.42 23.46 -5.12
CA LEU A 121 -27.73 23.69 -6.38
C LEU A 121 -27.30 25.15 -6.55
N THR A 122 -28.15 26.11 -6.17
CA THR A 122 -27.80 27.54 -6.19
C THR A 122 -26.67 27.88 -5.24
N ALA A 123 -26.63 27.25 -4.05
CA ALA A 123 -25.54 27.45 -3.09
C ALA A 123 -24.19 26.92 -3.62
N LEU A 124 -24.20 25.76 -4.31
CA LEU A 124 -23.00 25.18 -4.93
C LEU A 124 -22.43 26.05 -6.06
N VAL A 125 -23.30 26.64 -6.89
CA VAL A 125 -22.87 27.55 -7.97
C VAL A 125 -22.27 28.84 -7.41
N ALA A 126 -22.85 29.39 -6.35
CA ALA A 126 -22.30 30.56 -5.66
C ALA A 126 -20.91 30.28 -5.04
N LEU A 127 -20.73 29.09 -4.46
CA LEU A 127 -19.45 28.64 -3.91
C LEU A 127 -18.36 28.48 -4.98
N MET A 128 -18.71 27.92 -6.15
CA MET A 128 -17.78 27.84 -7.28
C MET A 128 -17.42 29.22 -7.84
N GLY A 129 -18.37 30.17 -7.87
CA GLY A 129 -18.10 31.55 -8.30
C GLY A 129 -17.08 32.26 -7.40
N LEU A 130 -17.20 32.11 -6.08
CA LEU A 130 -16.26 32.66 -5.09
C LEU A 130 -14.86 32.03 -5.19
N ALA A 131 -14.77 30.73 -5.47
CA ALA A 131 -13.49 30.05 -5.69
C ALA A 131 -12.79 30.55 -6.97
N GLY A 132 -13.55 30.82 -8.04
CA GLY A 132 -13.02 31.31 -9.31
C GLY A 132 -12.42 32.71 -9.25
N THR A 133 -13.00 33.62 -8.45
CA THR A 133 -12.46 34.98 -8.30
C THR A 133 -11.12 35.02 -7.57
N ASN A 134 -10.90 34.10 -6.62
CA ASN A 134 -9.61 33.99 -5.92
C ASN A 134 -8.50 33.47 -6.84
N TYR A 135 -8.83 32.58 -7.79
CA TYR A 135 -7.87 31.99 -8.72
C TYR A 135 -7.33 33.00 -9.76
N LEU A 136 -8.17 33.95 -10.19
CA LEU A 136 -7.77 34.98 -11.16
C LEU A 136 -6.79 36.03 -10.58
N GLY A 137 -6.80 36.22 -9.26
CA GLY A 137 -5.87 37.14 -8.57
C GLY A 137 -4.42 36.68 -8.60
N GLU A 138 -4.17 35.37 -8.56
CA GLU A 138 -2.82 34.79 -8.55
C GLU A 138 -2.10 34.92 -9.90
N ILE A 139 -2.84 34.99 -11.01
CA ILE A 139 -2.27 35.12 -12.36
C ILE A 139 -1.74 36.54 -12.62
N GLY A 140 -2.30 37.56 -11.96
CA GLY A 140 -1.85 38.95 -12.11
C GLY A 140 -0.43 39.18 -11.58
N GLN A 141 -0.10 38.59 -10.44
CA GLN A 141 1.20 38.78 -9.78
C GLN A 141 2.37 38.12 -10.52
N ALA A 142 2.10 37.09 -11.33
CA ALA A 142 3.11 36.41 -12.14
C ALA A 142 3.60 37.24 -13.33
N ARG A 143 2.82 38.25 -13.77
CA ARG A 143 3.14 39.03 -14.97
C ARG A 143 4.10 40.19 -14.67
N ASP A 144 3.98 40.81 -13.49
CA ASP A 144 4.84 41.94 -13.10
C ASP A 144 6.28 41.52 -12.76
N THR A 145 6.49 40.27 -12.35
CA THR A 145 7.83 39.73 -12.04
C THR A 145 8.66 39.45 -13.28
N THR A 146 8.04 39.19 -14.44
CA THR A 146 8.77 38.92 -15.69
C THR A 146 9.39 40.17 -16.30
N VAL A 147 8.71 41.31 -16.23
CA VAL A 147 9.22 42.60 -16.75
C VAL A 147 10.39 43.14 -15.94
N ALA A 148 10.48 42.82 -14.64
CA ALA A 148 11.59 43.23 -13.78
C ALA A 148 12.89 42.48 -14.11
N ASN A 149 12.81 41.21 -14.50
CA ASN A 149 13.97 40.36 -14.78
C ASN A 149 14.68 40.72 -16.09
N GLU A 150 13.95 41.19 -17.10
CA GLU A 150 14.55 41.58 -18.39
C GLU A 150 15.49 42.78 -18.27
N ARG A 151 15.11 43.81 -17.51
CA ARG A 151 15.95 45.01 -17.28
C ARG A 151 17.26 44.69 -16.55
N GLN A 152 17.27 43.65 -15.72
CA GLN A 152 18.46 43.23 -14.97
C GLN A 152 19.50 42.54 -15.87
N SER A 153 19.04 41.84 -16.90
CA SER A 153 19.92 41.09 -17.82
C SER A 153 20.78 42.00 -18.72
N GLU A 154 20.25 43.15 -19.13
CA GLU A 154 20.98 44.12 -19.97
C GLU A 154 22.14 44.80 -19.24
N LEU A 155 21.96 45.09 -17.93
CA LEU A 155 23.01 45.67 -17.10
C LEU A 155 24.17 44.70 -16.88
N MET A 156 23.87 43.41 -16.68
CA MET A 156 24.88 42.36 -16.52
C MET A 156 25.70 42.12 -17.80
N GLN A 157 25.09 42.21 -18.99
CA GLN A 157 25.82 42.03 -20.25
C GLN A 157 26.87 43.13 -20.50
N LYS A 158 26.60 44.37 -20.07
CA LYS A 158 27.58 45.47 -20.17
C LYS A 158 28.80 45.27 -19.28
N GLU A 159 28.63 44.63 -18.12
CA GLU A 159 29.72 44.32 -17.19
C GLU A 159 30.65 43.23 -17.74
N ILE A 160 30.10 42.22 -18.41
CA ILE A 160 30.84 41.07 -18.97
C ILE A 160 31.74 41.48 -20.15
N ALA A 161 31.33 42.48 -20.95
CA ALA A 161 32.12 42.99 -22.07
C ALA A 161 33.45 43.62 -21.65
N ARG A 162 33.58 44.09 -20.39
CA ARG A 162 34.80 44.70 -19.86
C ARG A 162 35.88 43.71 -19.41
N LEU A 163 35.55 42.43 -19.24
CA LEU A 163 36.41 41.43 -18.58
C LEU A 163 37.12 40.46 -19.54
N ARG A 164 37.14 40.73 -20.85
CA ARG A 164 37.73 39.80 -21.85
C ARG A 164 39.21 40.14 -22.15
N PRO A 165 40.17 39.22 -21.93
CA PRO A 165 41.55 39.38 -22.40
C PRO A 165 41.74 38.90 -23.87
N PRO A 166 42.83 39.32 -24.56
CA PRO A 166 42.98 39.18 -26.01
C PRO A 166 43.45 37.78 -26.46
N GLU A 167 43.03 37.39 -27.66
CA GLU A 167 43.22 36.05 -28.25
C GLU A 167 44.69 35.71 -28.56
N ILE A 168 45.13 34.52 -28.13
CA ILE A 168 46.36 33.88 -28.63
C ILE A 168 45.96 32.88 -29.72
N LYS A 169 46.40 33.16 -30.95
CA LYS A 169 46.30 32.25 -32.10
C LYS A 169 47.44 31.23 -32.05
N THR A 170 47.12 29.93 -31.99
CA THR A 170 48.04 28.88 -32.44
C THR A 170 47.29 27.79 -33.20
N THR A 171 48.02 27.25 -34.17
CA THR A 171 47.59 26.59 -35.39
C THR A 171 47.34 25.09 -35.23
N ALA A 172 46.33 24.61 -35.93
CA ALA A 172 45.81 23.24 -35.90
C ALA A 172 46.72 22.18 -36.56
N PRO A 173 46.42 20.89 -36.30
CA PRO A 173 46.12 20.01 -37.43
C PRO A 173 44.74 19.32 -37.32
N ARG A 174 44.07 19.29 -38.48
CA ARG A 174 42.90 18.52 -38.96
C ARG A 174 41.67 18.38 -38.04
N LYS A 175 40.67 19.22 -38.33
CA LYS A 175 39.36 19.35 -37.69
C LYS A 175 38.37 18.24 -38.08
N PRO A 176 37.62 17.67 -37.12
CA PRO A 176 36.25 17.24 -37.35
C PRO A 176 35.34 18.48 -37.49
N THR A 177 34.45 18.51 -38.48
CA THR A 177 33.40 19.52 -38.56
C THR A 177 32.30 19.18 -37.57
N PHE A 178 32.20 19.94 -36.47
CA PHE A 178 31.10 19.82 -35.51
C PHE A 178 29.94 20.71 -35.93
N THR A 179 28.75 20.13 -36.08
CA THR A 179 27.50 20.84 -36.39
C THR A 179 26.77 21.36 -35.14
N ASP A 180 27.07 20.85 -33.93
CA ASP A 180 26.56 21.35 -32.64
C ASP A 180 27.72 21.71 -31.69
N PRO A 181 27.76 22.92 -31.09
CA PRO A 181 28.77 23.31 -30.10
C PRO A 181 28.88 22.39 -28.87
N ARG A 182 27.86 21.58 -28.59
CA ARG A 182 27.85 20.61 -27.48
C ARG A 182 28.74 19.39 -27.74
N ASP A 183 28.94 19.00 -28.99
CA ASP A 183 29.72 17.82 -29.37
C ASP A 183 31.24 18.05 -29.25
N VAL A 184 31.68 19.31 -29.34
CA VAL A 184 33.08 19.73 -29.17
C VAL A 184 33.61 19.34 -27.79
N TRP A 185 32.80 19.53 -26.75
CA TRP A 185 33.18 19.21 -25.37
C TRP A 185 33.17 17.71 -25.09
N GLY A 186 32.29 16.95 -25.74
CA GLY A 186 32.26 15.49 -25.68
C GLY A 186 33.43 14.84 -26.42
N TYR A 187 33.95 15.50 -27.46
CA TYR A 187 35.16 15.08 -28.18
C TYR A 187 36.44 15.43 -27.39
N LEU A 188 36.62 16.69 -26.97
CA LEU A 188 37.76 17.10 -26.14
C LEU A 188 37.87 16.31 -24.82
N GLY A 189 36.74 16.00 -24.18
CA GLY A 189 36.72 15.20 -22.96
C GLY A 189 37.11 13.73 -23.15
N ARG A 190 37.00 13.20 -24.39
CA ARG A 190 37.47 11.86 -24.76
C ARG A 190 38.94 11.86 -25.18
N GLU A 191 39.37 12.84 -25.97
CA GLU A 191 40.78 12.98 -26.38
C GLU A 191 41.71 13.26 -25.18
N LEU A 192 41.27 14.08 -24.22
CA LEU A 192 42.03 14.40 -23.00
C LEU A 192 41.97 13.29 -21.93
N ALA A 193 41.15 12.25 -22.10
CA ALA A 193 41.14 11.10 -21.20
C ALA A 193 42.44 10.27 -21.28
N ALA A 194 43.27 10.51 -22.30
CA ALA A 194 44.57 9.88 -22.48
C ALA A 194 45.71 10.51 -21.64
N GLN A 195 45.48 11.63 -20.94
CA GLN A 195 46.49 12.29 -20.11
C GLN A 195 45.93 12.67 -18.72
N PRO A 196 46.48 12.15 -17.60
CA PRO A 196 45.92 12.33 -16.25
C PRO A 196 45.90 13.80 -15.78
N ASP A 197 46.98 14.55 -16.03
CA ASP A 197 47.16 15.89 -15.47
C ASP A 197 46.23 16.94 -16.07
N SER A 198 45.74 16.73 -17.29
CA SER A 198 44.90 17.68 -18.03
C SER A 198 43.39 17.56 -17.72
N ARG A 199 43.00 16.53 -16.95
CA ARG A 199 41.58 16.20 -16.72
C ARG A 199 40.90 17.12 -15.71
N ALA A 200 41.60 17.52 -14.66
CA ALA A 200 41.09 18.46 -13.66
C ALA A 200 40.96 19.88 -14.23
N MET A 201 41.94 20.31 -15.03
CA MET A 201 41.92 21.61 -15.72
C MET A 201 40.77 21.74 -16.73
N PHE A 202 40.46 20.67 -17.46
CA PHE A 202 39.30 20.65 -18.35
C PHE A 202 37.98 20.93 -17.62
N TRP A 203 37.74 20.27 -16.48
CA TRP A 203 36.53 20.51 -15.69
C TRP A 203 36.53 21.89 -15.04
N LEU A 204 37.71 22.42 -14.67
CA LEU A 204 37.86 23.77 -14.15
C LEU A 204 37.47 24.83 -15.20
N ASP A 205 37.95 24.70 -16.43
CA ASP A 205 37.62 25.65 -17.51
C ASP A 205 36.15 25.53 -17.96
N ARG A 206 35.59 24.32 -17.94
CA ARG A 206 34.15 24.11 -18.14
C ARG A 206 33.31 24.79 -17.06
N GLY A 207 33.74 24.71 -15.79
CA GLY A 207 33.11 25.41 -14.68
C GLY A 207 33.18 26.93 -14.83
N ARG A 208 34.33 27.48 -15.22
CA ARG A 208 34.51 28.92 -15.52
C ARG A 208 33.59 29.41 -16.64
N LEU A 209 33.47 28.63 -17.71
CA LEU A 209 32.59 28.98 -18.84
C LEU A 209 31.11 28.98 -18.42
N ALA A 210 30.69 28.01 -17.61
CA ALA A 210 29.33 27.94 -17.07
C ALA A 210 29.04 29.10 -16.11
N LEU A 211 30.00 29.51 -15.28
CA LEU A 211 29.90 30.71 -14.45
C LEU A 211 29.74 31.98 -15.28
N GLY A 212 30.53 32.13 -16.35
CA GLY A 212 30.41 33.26 -17.28
C GLY A 212 29.07 33.33 -18.01
N ARG A 213 28.33 32.21 -18.06
CA ARG A 213 26.96 32.12 -18.62
C ARG A 213 25.87 32.15 -17.55
N LEU A 214 26.22 32.36 -16.28
CA LEU A 214 25.33 32.33 -15.12
C LEU A 214 24.57 31.00 -14.95
N GLU A 215 25.06 29.91 -15.54
CA GLU A 215 24.48 28.57 -15.38
C GLU A 215 25.03 27.90 -14.10
N LEU A 216 24.64 28.41 -12.93
CA LEU A 216 25.26 28.10 -11.63
C LEU A 216 25.26 26.59 -11.30
N ASN A 217 24.18 25.88 -11.62
CA ASN A 217 24.07 24.44 -11.38
C ASN A 217 25.06 23.63 -12.24
N LYS A 218 25.24 24.02 -13.52
CA LYS A 218 26.20 23.35 -14.41
C LYS A 218 27.65 23.67 -14.05
N ALA A 219 27.89 24.89 -13.53
CA ALA A 219 29.19 25.26 -12.99
C ALA A 219 29.54 24.40 -11.76
N ARG A 220 28.58 24.23 -10.84
CA ARG A 220 28.72 23.35 -9.66
C ARG A 220 29.05 21.92 -10.03
N ASP A 221 28.29 21.29 -10.93
CA ASP A 221 28.55 19.91 -11.37
C ASP A 221 29.96 19.73 -11.98
N ALA A 222 30.47 20.77 -12.66
CA ALA A 222 31.81 20.74 -13.23
C ALA A 222 32.88 20.86 -12.13
N PHE A 223 32.68 21.74 -11.15
CA PHE A 223 33.60 21.92 -10.03
C PHE A 223 33.65 20.73 -9.06
N ASP A 224 32.52 20.07 -8.80
CA ASP A 224 32.48 18.83 -8.02
C ASP A 224 33.32 17.72 -8.68
N LYS A 225 33.30 17.66 -10.02
CA LYS A 225 34.14 16.74 -10.80
C LYS A 225 35.62 17.11 -10.79
N VAL A 226 35.98 18.39 -10.61
CA VAL A 226 37.37 18.80 -10.34
C VAL A 226 37.80 18.24 -8.98
N ARG A 227 36.97 18.41 -7.95
CA ARG A 227 37.29 18.00 -6.58
C ARG A 227 37.53 16.50 -6.43
N LEU A 228 36.71 15.69 -7.10
CA LEU A 228 36.86 14.23 -7.12
C LEU A 228 38.09 13.73 -7.89
N LYS A 229 38.69 14.55 -8.75
CA LYS A 229 39.74 14.10 -9.69
C LYS A 229 41.09 14.79 -9.50
N ALA A 230 41.14 15.84 -8.69
CA ALA A 230 42.34 16.63 -8.44
C ALA A 230 43.02 16.23 -7.12
N GLU A 231 42.88 14.97 -6.67
CA GLU A 231 43.04 14.51 -5.27
C GLU A 231 44.25 15.08 -4.50
N ASP A 232 45.36 15.49 -5.16
CA ASP A 232 46.47 16.22 -4.51
C ASP A 232 47.05 17.43 -5.29
N ASN A 233 46.37 17.94 -6.32
CA ASN A 233 46.88 19.05 -7.13
C ASN A 233 46.56 20.43 -6.50
N GLU A 234 47.36 20.81 -5.51
CA GLU A 234 47.19 22.02 -4.69
C GLU A 234 47.06 23.34 -5.49
N PRO A 235 47.76 23.56 -6.63
CA PRO A 235 47.49 24.71 -7.51
C PRO A 235 46.05 24.75 -8.06
N VAL A 236 45.51 23.62 -8.49
CA VAL A 236 44.15 23.52 -9.04
C VAL A 236 43.11 23.71 -7.95
N LEU A 237 43.35 23.14 -6.76
CA LEU A 237 42.47 23.30 -5.60
C LEU A 237 42.48 24.75 -5.08
N ARG A 238 43.63 25.46 -5.12
CA ARG A 238 43.69 26.90 -4.79
C ARG A 238 42.87 27.75 -5.75
N LEU A 239 42.98 27.49 -7.05
CA LEU A 239 42.17 28.17 -8.06
C LEU A 239 40.68 27.87 -7.85
N LEU A 240 40.31 26.61 -7.64
CA LEU A 240 38.93 26.21 -7.34
C LEU A 240 38.35 27.01 -6.16
N ARG A 241 39.08 27.06 -5.04
CA ARG A 241 38.68 27.83 -3.83
C ARG A 241 38.53 29.33 -4.11
N HIS A 242 39.36 29.90 -4.99
CA HIS A 242 39.24 31.30 -5.39
C HIS A 242 37.96 31.55 -6.21
N TYR A 243 37.64 30.67 -7.15
CA TYR A 243 36.43 30.76 -7.96
C TYR A 243 35.14 30.52 -7.17
N GLU A 244 35.15 29.62 -6.18
CA GLU A 244 34.02 29.40 -5.25
C GLU A 244 33.72 30.64 -4.39
N ARG A 245 34.75 31.39 -3.97
CA ARG A 245 34.56 32.67 -3.26
C ARG A 245 33.93 33.73 -4.17
N LEU A 246 34.35 33.79 -5.43
CA LEU A 246 33.76 34.68 -6.44
C LEU A 246 32.29 34.32 -6.72
N HIS A 247 31.98 33.04 -6.85
CA HIS A 247 30.60 32.56 -6.97
C HIS A 247 29.75 32.95 -5.76
N ARG A 248 30.25 32.79 -4.52
CA ARG A 248 29.51 33.20 -3.31
C ARG A 248 29.13 34.68 -3.31
N ASN A 249 30.06 35.56 -3.71
CA ASN A 249 29.76 36.99 -3.79
C ASN A 249 28.74 37.33 -4.88
N VAL A 250 28.79 36.64 -6.02
CA VAL A 250 27.83 36.82 -7.12
C VAL A 250 26.46 36.24 -6.79
N ALA A 251 26.43 35.05 -6.18
CA ALA A 251 25.23 34.35 -5.72
C ALA A 251 24.51 35.10 -4.59
N GLN A 252 25.24 35.66 -3.62
CA GLN A 252 24.67 36.53 -2.58
C GLN A 252 24.07 37.80 -3.19
N ARG A 253 24.76 38.45 -4.14
CA ARG A 253 24.23 39.65 -4.80
C ARG A 253 23.00 39.37 -5.68
N LEU A 254 22.91 38.18 -6.30
CA LEU A 254 21.73 37.74 -7.06
C LEU A 254 20.55 37.34 -6.14
N ALA A 255 20.82 36.72 -4.99
CA ALA A 255 19.79 36.34 -4.00
C ALA A 255 19.07 37.53 -3.37
N TYR A 256 19.69 38.72 -3.34
CA TYR A 256 19.03 39.97 -2.92
C TYR A 256 18.14 40.57 -4.02
N ALA A 257 18.28 40.17 -5.28
CA ALA A 257 17.59 40.78 -6.41
C ALA A 257 16.39 39.97 -6.93
N ASN A 258 16.35 38.64 -6.73
CA ASN A 258 15.23 37.81 -7.19
C ASN A 258 14.96 36.61 -6.24
N PRO A 259 13.86 36.62 -5.45
CA PRO A 259 13.62 35.60 -4.41
C PRO A 259 13.34 34.17 -4.92
N LEU A 260 13.03 34.00 -6.21
CA LEU A 260 12.59 32.73 -6.80
C LEU A 260 13.74 31.88 -7.38
N GLU A 261 14.94 32.46 -7.55
CA GLU A 261 16.16 31.73 -7.93
C GLU A 261 17.21 31.85 -6.82
N ARG A 262 16.87 31.39 -5.60
CA ARG A 262 17.89 31.23 -4.57
C ARG A 262 18.87 30.15 -5.02
N PRO A 263 20.17 30.46 -5.19
CA PRO A 263 21.16 29.45 -5.53
C PRO A 263 21.23 28.41 -4.40
N VAL A 264 21.14 27.14 -4.74
CA VAL A 264 21.28 26.04 -3.78
C VAL A 264 22.72 26.04 -3.26
N PRO A 265 22.94 26.11 -1.93
CA PRO A 265 24.29 26.12 -1.35
C PRO A 265 25.08 24.88 -1.80
N PHE A 266 26.40 25.04 -2.00
CA PHE A 266 27.27 23.90 -2.35
C PHE A 266 27.19 22.81 -1.26
N PRO A 267 27.41 21.52 -1.59
CA PRO A 267 27.39 20.47 -0.58
C PRO A 267 28.66 20.63 0.27
N GLY A 268 28.46 21.20 1.45
CA GLY A 268 29.49 21.76 2.34
C GLY A 268 29.07 23.08 2.99
N ASP A 269 27.96 23.68 2.55
CA ASP A 269 27.48 25.02 2.93
C ASP A 269 26.07 24.99 3.58
N GLU A 270 25.65 23.83 4.10
CA GLU A 270 24.49 23.66 5.00
C GLU A 270 24.95 23.43 6.45
N SER A 271 25.68 24.40 7.00
CA SER A 271 25.66 24.59 8.43
C SER A 271 24.77 25.80 8.71
N GLU A 272 23.48 25.58 9.00
CA GLU A 272 22.93 26.25 10.19
C GLU A 272 24.02 26.12 11.25
N PRO A 273 24.51 27.20 11.89
CA PRO A 273 25.67 27.10 12.77
C PRO A 273 25.42 25.90 13.66
N GLU A 274 26.24 24.84 13.55
CA GLU A 274 25.90 23.54 14.17
C GLU A 274 25.57 23.76 15.65
N ASP A 275 26.25 24.74 16.24
CA ASP A 275 25.99 25.35 17.54
C ASP A 275 24.52 25.73 17.83
N GLU A 276 23.74 26.30 16.92
CA GLU A 276 22.37 26.77 17.19
C GLU A 276 21.34 25.64 17.14
N LEU A 277 21.42 24.74 16.16
CA LEU A 277 20.58 23.54 16.14
C LEU A 277 20.95 22.62 17.31
N ASP A 278 22.24 22.46 17.60
CA ASP A 278 22.70 21.67 18.73
C ASP A 278 22.33 22.35 20.07
N ARG A 279 22.29 23.69 20.15
CA ARG A 279 21.71 24.42 21.30
C ARG A 279 20.22 24.16 21.45
N GLN A 280 19.44 24.21 20.37
CA GLN A 280 18.01 23.91 20.40
C GLN A 280 17.76 22.47 20.84
N LEU A 281 18.49 21.50 20.28
CA LEU A 281 18.42 20.10 20.68
C LEU A 281 18.85 19.90 22.14
N LEU A 282 19.84 20.64 22.63
CA LEU A 282 20.26 20.60 24.03
C LEU A 282 19.18 21.17 24.96
N THR A 283 18.52 22.26 24.57
CA THR A 283 17.39 22.86 25.31
C THR A 283 16.22 21.89 25.38
N ILE A 284 15.81 21.34 24.23
CA ILE A 284 14.77 20.29 24.14
C ILE A 284 15.13 19.12 25.04
N ARG A 285 16.38 18.64 24.99
CA ARG A 285 16.85 17.54 25.83
C ARG A 285 16.75 17.87 27.32
N LYS A 286 17.11 19.09 27.74
CA LYS A 286 17.00 19.51 29.15
C LYS A 286 15.55 19.54 29.61
N GLU A 287 14.66 20.17 28.85
CA GLU A 287 13.23 20.27 29.16
C GLU A 287 12.58 18.88 29.25
N LEU A 288 12.85 18.00 28.28
CA LEU A 288 12.37 16.61 28.30
C LEU A 288 12.94 15.81 29.46
N THR A 289 14.18 16.06 29.87
CA THR A 289 14.76 15.36 31.03
C THR A 289 14.00 15.73 32.30
N VAL A 290 13.65 17.01 32.49
CA VAL A 290 12.82 17.46 33.62
C VAL A 290 11.46 16.77 33.59
N ALA A 291 10.77 16.78 32.44
CA ALA A 291 9.49 16.11 32.28
C ALA A 291 9.56 14.60 32.53
N LEU A 292 10.66 13.94 32.16
CA LEU A 292 10.86 12.51 32.40
C LEU A 292 11.19 12.18 33.87
N GLU A 293 11.85 13.07 34.60
CA GLU A 293 12.01 12.93 36.05
C GLU A 293 10.68 13.16 36.79
N GLU A 294 9.86 14.13 36.36
CA GLU A 294 8.47 14.26 36.83
C GLU A 294 7.62 13.03 36.50
N LEU A 295 7.87 12.40 35.35
CA LEU A 295 7.19 11.16 34.97
C LEU A 295 7.60 9.99 35.88
N LYS A 296 8.88 9.91 36.28
CA LYS A 296 9.37 8.92 37.25
C LYS A 296 8.74 9.13 38.63
N THR A 297 8.58 10.36 39.09
CA THR A 297 7.92 10.63 40.38
C THR A 297 6.43 10.28 40.33
N ALA A 298 5.77 10.52 39.20
CA ALA A 298 4.38 10.14 38.96
C ALA A 298 4.16 8.63 38.77
N ASN A 299 5.20 7.86 38.42
CA ASN A 299 5.14 6.41 38.21
C ASN A 299 6.17 5.69 39.10
N PRO A 300 5.83 5.46 40.39
CA PRO A 300 6.73 4.78 41.32
C PRO A 300 7.16 3.41 40.78
N GLY A 301 8.47 3.20 40.65
CA GLY A 301 9.06 1.96 40.12
C GLY A 301 9.43 2.00 38.63
N LEU A 302 9.27 3.13 37.95
CA LEU A 302 9.93 3.35 36.65
C LEU A 302 11.44 3.60 36.87
N ASN A 303 12.23 2.53 36.80
CA ASN A 303 13.66 2.62 37.10
C ASN A 303 14.49 3.16 35.94
N HIS A 304 14.08 2.91 34.70
CA HIS A 304 14.84 3.27 33.51
C HIS A 304 13.91 3.75 32.39
N TYR A 305 14.25 4.88 31.77
CA TYR A 305 13.73 5.32 30.48
C TYR A 305 14.90 5.53 29.52
N LYS A 306 14.64 5.45 28.22
CA LYS A 306 15.61 5.85 27.19
C LYS A 306 15.13 7.11 26.50
N LEU A 307 15.98 8.12 26.46
CA LEU A 307 15.79 9.35 25.72
C LEU A 307 16.86 9.44 24.63
N ALA A 308 16.43 9.56 23.38
CA ALA A 308 17.30 9.88 22.26
C ALA A 308 16.80 11.17 21.62
N VAL A 309 17.66 12.19 21.60
CA VAL A 309 17.41 13.47 20.93
C VAL A 309 18.41 13.59 19.80
N SER A 310 17.92 13.76 18.59
CA SER A 310 18.74 13.86 17.38
C SER A 310 18.10 14.82 16.38
N ARG A 311 18.84 15.18 15.32
CA ARG A 311 18.30 15.95 14.19
C ARG A 311 17.12 15.23 13.50
N ALA A 312 17.02 13.90 13.62
CA ALA A 312 15.90 13.12 13.07
C ALA A 312 14.63 13.18 13.93
N GLY A 313 14.71 13.71 15.15
CA GLY A 313 13.60 13.84 16.07
C GLY A 313 13.92 13.41 17.50
N VAL A 314 12.90 13.54 18.35
CA VAL A 314 12.92 13.13 19.76
C VAL A 314 12.23 11.77 19.90
N GLN A 315 12.96 10.79 20.43
CA GLN A 315 12.46 9.48 20.78
C GLN A 315 12.51 9.26 22.29
N VAL A 316 11.39 8.84 22.85
CA VAL A 316 11.26 8.42 24.25
C VAL A 316 10.83 6.96 24.28
N THR A 317 11.51 6.15 25.09
CA THR A 317 11.11 4.77 25.36
C THR A 317 10.90 4.59 26.86
N LEU A 318 9.68 4.18 27.21
CA LEU A 318 9.28 3.80 28.56
C LEU A 318 8.97 2.30 28.54
N ASP A 319 9.55 1.56 29.49
CA ASP A 319 9.37 0.12 29.59
C ASP A 319 9.03 -0.24 31.04
N GLY A 320 7.97 -1.01 31.20
CA GLY A 320 7.61 -1.62 32.47
C GLY A 320 6.19 -1.35 32.93
N PRO A 321 5.62 -2.26 33.73
CA PRO A 321 4.21 -2.23 34.14
C PRO A 321 3.92 -1.12 35.16
N THR A 322 4.95 -0.45 35.67
CA THR A 322 4.84 0.67 36.62
C THR A 322 4.39 1.96 35.94
N VAL A 323 4.46 2.04 34.61
CA VAL A 323 3.96 3.19 33.84
C VAL A 323 2.44 3.11 33.75
N THR A 324 1.77 4.00 34.47
CA THR A 324 0.31 4.12 34.59
C THR A 324 -0.22 5.47 34.13
N THR A 325 0.63 6.50 34.06
CA THR A 325 0.26 7.83 33.57
C THR A 325 1.38 8.48 32.75
N LEU A 326 0.97 9.25 31.72
CA LEU A 326 1.84 10.04 30.86
C LEU A 326 1.65 11.55 31.04
N ALA A 327 1.00 11.99 32.12
CA ALA A 327 0.60 13.39 32.30
C ALA A 327 1.77 14.39 32.12
N ALA A 328 2.98 14.03 32.59
CA ALA A 328 4.18 14.86 32.47
C ALA A 328 4.69 15.03 31.02
N LEU A 329 4.30 14.16 30.07
CA LEU A 329 4.68 14.28 28.66
C LEU A 329 3.76 15.18 27.84
N LYS A 330 2.67 15.67 28.44
CA LYS A 330 1.67 16.47 27.73
C LYS A 330 2.30 17.72 27.12
N GLY A 331 2.09 17.91 25.81
CA GLY A 331 2.60 19.08 25.07
C GLY A 331 4.08 19.03 24.72
N GLN A 332 4.80 17.95 25.05
CA GLN A 332 6.20 17.79 24.69
C GLN A 332 6.38 17.54 23.18
N LEU A 333 7.50 18.00 22.63
CA LEU A 333 7.85 17.83 21.20
C LEU A 333 8.43 16.44 20.92
N ILE A 334 7.71 15.39 21.31
CA ILE A 334 8.10 14.00 21.08
C ILE A 334 7.62 13.58 19.69
N THR A 335 8.53 13.02 18.89
CA THR A 335 8.22 12.51 17.55
C THR A 335 7.97 11.01 17.54
N SER A 336 8.67 10.27 18.41
CA SER A 336 8.57 8.82 18.52
C SER A 336 8.42 8.42 19.99
N LEU A 337 7.31 7.78 20.33
CA LEU A 337 7.04 7.32 21.68
C LEU A 337 6.85 5.80 21.69
N TYR A 338 7.71 5.09 22.42
CA TYR A 338 7.64 3.65 22.59
C TYR A 338 7.28 3.33 24.03
N LEU A 339 6.12 2.73 24.22
CA LEU A 339 5.57 2.29 25.49
C LEU A 339 5.52 0.77 25.43
N LEU A 340 6.39 0.13 26.21
CA LEU A 340 6.57 -1.32 26.22
C LEU A 340 6.09 -1.85 27.58
N ASN A 341 5.22 -2.86 27.57
CA ASN A 341 4.76 -3.54 28.79
C ASN A 341 4.15 -2.60 29.83
N THR A 342 3.39 -1.59 29.41
CA THR A 342 2.84 -0.56 30.32
C THR A 342 1.42 -0.90 30.78
N ASN A 343 1.03 -0.43 31.96
CA ASN A 343 -0.35 -0.53 32.48
C ASN A 343 -1.12 0.78 32.27
N LEU A 344 -0.93 1.39 31.10
CA LEU A 344 -1.61 2.62 30.73
C LEU A 344 -3.07 2.36 30.40
N THR A 345 -3.98 3.06 31.07
CA THR A 345 -5.42 3.00 30.79
C THR A 345 -5.87 4.09 29.80
N SER A 346 -5.14 5.20 29.70
CA SER A 346 -5.53 6.35 28.91
C SER A 346 -4.37 6.98 28.14
N LEU A 347 -4.66 7.34 26.89
CA LEU A 347 -3.75 8.07 26.00
C LEU A 347 -4.05 9.58 25.94
N GLU A 348 -4.95 10.11 26.76
CA GLU A 348 -5.34 11.53 26.72
C GLU A 348 -4.16 12.51 26.79
N PRO A 349 -3.09 12.27 27.59
CA PRO A 349 -1.91 13.15 27.59
C PRO A 349 -1.21 13.29 26.23
N LEU A 350 -1.41 12.34 25.31
CA LEU A 350 -0.79 12.33 23.98
C LEU A 350 -1.51 13.22 22.96
N ARG A 351 -2.71 13.69 23.29
CA ARG A 351 -3.57 14.40 22.35
C ARG A 351 -2.90 15.67 21.82
N GLY A 352 -2.86 15.78 20.49
CA GLY A 352 -2.30 16.95 19.80
C GLY A 352 -0.78 17.02 19.77
N MET A 353 -0.06 16.02 20.29
CA MET A 353 1.39 15.95 20.18
C MET A 353 1.85 15.68 18.73
N PRO A 354 3.04 16.12 18.32
CA PRO A 354 3.56 15.93 16.96
C PRO A 354 4.13 14.51 16.73
N LEU A 355 3.47 13.48 17.27
CA LEU A 355 3.92 12.09 17.15
C LEU A 355 3.80 11.61 15.70
N ARG A 356 4.90 11.07 15.18
CA ARG A 356 4.99 10.32 13.91
C ARG A 356 4.94 8.81 14.14
N HIS A 357 5.50 8.35 15.25
CA HIS A 357 5.59 6.94 15.59
C HIS A 357 5.13 6.69 17.02
N LEU A 358 4.12 5.86 17.19
CA LEU A 358 3.64 5.43 18.50
C LEU A 358 3.64 3.91 18.56
N LYS A 359 4.24 3.34 19.61
CA LYS A 359 4.20 1.91 19.90
C LYS A 359 3.69 1.66 21.30
N LEU A 360 2.69 0.79 21.42
CA LEU A 360 1.98 0.40 22.66
C LEU A 360 2.06 -1.11 22.86
N TYR A 361 3.25 -1.69 22.68
CA TYR A 361 3.42 -3.14 22.70
C TYR A 361 3.11 -3.70 24.09
N GLN A 362 2.22 -4.70 24.14
CA GLN A 362 1.80 -5.38 25.39
C GLN A 362 1.26 -4.41 26.46
N SER A 363 0.54 -3.37 26.04
CA SER A 363 -0.15 -2.44 26.95
C SER A 363 -1.64 -2.78 27.02
N SER A 364 -1.98 -3.87 27.71
CA SER A 364 -3.30 -4.52 27.66
C SER A 364 -4.47 -3.61 28.06
N GLU A 365 -4.23 -2.64 28.93
CA GLU A 365 -5.27 -1.79 29.51
C GLU A 365 -5.74 -0.67 28.56
N VAL A 366 -5.03 -0.42 27.44
CA VAL A 366 -5.44 0.57 26.45
C VAL A 366 -6.59 0.01 25.61
N THR A 367 -7.77 0.62 25.72
CA THR A 367 -8.97 0.24 24.97
C THR A 367 -9.36 1.27 23.90
N GLU A 368 -9.06 2.54 24.13
CA GLU A 368 -9.57 3.67 23.36
C GLU A 368 -8.45 4.40 22.60
N LEU A 369 -8.71 4.71 21.32
CA LEU A 369 -7.79 5.46 20.46
C LEU A 369 -8.25 6.91 20.19
N ALA A 370 -9.34 7.37 20.80
CA ALA A 370 -9.88 8.72 20.60
C ALA A 370 -8.82 9.85 20.71
N PRO A 371 -7.85 9.80 21.65
CA PRO A 371 -6.79 10.82 21.74
C PRO A 371 -5.87 10.90 20.52
N LEU A 372 -5.82 9.83 19.71
CA LEU A 372 -4.98 9.75 18.51
C LEU A 372 -5.62 10.32 17.25
N ALA A 373 -6.90 10.72 17.32
CA ALA A 373 -7.63 11.21 16.17
C ALA A 373 -6.96 12.45 15.56
N ARG A 374 -6.81 12.44 14.22
CA ARG A 374 -6.21 13.52 13.42
C ARG A 374 -4.75 13.84 13.74
N MET A 375 -4.02 12.95 14.43
CA MET A 375 -2.59 13.11 14.66
C MET A 375 -1.78 12.78 13.39
N PRO A 376 -0.60 13.38 13.18
CA PRO A 376 0.23 13.16 12.00
C PRO A 376 1.04 11.84 12.06
N LEU A 377 0.41 10.74 12.46
CA LEU A 377 1.07 9.45 12.64
C LEU A 377 1.39 8.81 11.28
N ASP A 378 2.64 8.38 11.13
CA ASP A 378 3.10 7.55 10.01
C ASP A 378 3.06 6.05 10.36
N SER A 379 3.25 5.73 11.64
CA SER A 379 3.35 4.36 12.15
C SER A 379 2.68 4.24 13.51
N LEU A 380 1.76 3.29 13.64
CA LEU A 380 1.09 2.96 14.88
C LEU A 380 1.22 1.46 15.16
N ASP A 381 1.67 1.12 16.36
CA ASP A 381 1.69 -0.24 16.88
C ASP A 381 0.85 -0.29 18.15
N ILE A 382 -0.26 -0.99 18.09
CA ILE A 382 -1.22 -1.24 19.17
C ILE A 382 -1.28 -2.74 19.47
N ALA A 383 -0.26 -3.52 19.09
CA ALA A 383 -0.27 -4.96 19.26
C ALA A 383 -0.30 -5.36 20.74
N GLY A 384 -1.18 -6.32 21.08
CA GLY A 384 -1.39 -6.79 22.44
C GLY A 384 -2.14 -5.81 23.35
N THR A 385 -2.85 -4.83 22.79
CA THR A 385 -3.78 -3.94 23.52
C THR A 385 -5.22 -4.48 23.48
N ALA A 386 -6.10 -3.96 24.32
CA ALA A 386 -7.53 -4.30 24.32
C ALA A 386 -8.37 -3.47 23.32
N VAL A 387 -7.72 -2.74 22.41
CA VAL A 387 -8.39 -1.94 21.38
C VAL A 387 -9.30 -2.81 20.51
N SER A 388 -10.48 -2.31 20.21
CA SER A 388 -11.46 -2.97 19.33
C SER A 388 -12.00 -2.07 18.22
N ASP A 389 -11.99 -0.75 18.42
CA ASP A 389 -12.45 0.23 17.45
C ASP A 389 -11.27 1.01 16.84
N LEU A 390 -11.19 1.00 15.51
CA LEU A 390 -10.22 1.77 14.73
C LEU A 390 -10.82 3.08 14.19
N GLY A 391 -12.09 3.39 14.49
CA GLY A 391 -12.81 4.60 14.06
C GLY A 391 -12.01 5.90 14.26
N PRO A 392 -11.33 6.12 15.41
CA PRO A 392 -10.49 7.30 15.61
C PRO A 392 -9.34 7.47 14.62
N LEU A 393 -8.92 6.40 13.94
CA LEU A 393 -7.85 6.45 12.94
C LEU A 393 -8.35 6.87 11.55
N ALA A 394 -9.67 6.93 11.33
CA ALA A 394 -10.24 7.24 10.02
C ALA A 394 -9.69 8.57 9.46
N GLY A 395 -9.21 8.52 8.20
CA GLY A 395 -8.65 9.68 7.51
C GLY A 395 -7.21 10.06 7.89
N ILE A 396 -6.56 9.33 8.82
CA ILE A 396 -5.13 9.50 9.08
C ILE A 396 -4.33 8.84 7.95
N ALA A 397 -3.29 9.52 7.46
CA ALA A 397 -2.40 9.03 6.40
C ALA A 397 -1.34 8.03 6.92
N LEU A 398 -1.78 7.01 7.67
CA LEU A 398 -0.90 5.98 8.22
C LEU A 398 -0.28 5.14 7.11
N LYS A 399 1.02 4.84 7.26
CA LYS A 399 1.78 3.95 6.36
C LYS A 399 1.96 2.55 6.94
N ARG A 400 1.97 2.44 8.28
CA ARG A 400 2.18 1.18 9.00
C ARG A 400 1.23 1.07 10.18
N LEU A 401 0.51 -0.04 10.25
CA LEU A 401 -0.36 -0.37 11.38
C LEU A 401 -0.08 -1.80 11.84
N TYR A 402 0.24 -1.96 13.11
CA TYR A 402 0.35 -3.25 13.79
C TYR A 402 -0.72 -3.32 14.87
N ALA A 403 -1.66 -4.25 14.74
CA ALA A 403 -2.79 -4.44 15.63
C ALA A 403 -2.99 -5.92 15.96
N ASP A 404 -1.88 -6.68 15.98
CA ASP A 404 -1.89 -8.09 16.36
C ASP A 404 -2.42 -8.27 17.79
N GLN A 405 -3.10 -9.38 18.06
CA GLN A 405 -3.62 -9.71 19.39
C GLN A 405 -4.58 -8.66 19.98
N THR A 406 -5.28 -7.92 19.14
CA THR A 406 -6.34 -6.99 19.54
C THR A 406 -7.73 -7.59 19.33
N SER A 407 -8.78 -6.90 19.78
CA SER A 407 -10.17 -7.31 19.56
C SER A 407 -10.80 -6.67 18.31
N VAL A 408 -9.99 -6.08 17.43
CA VAL A 408 -10.44 -5.44 16.18
C VAL A 408 -11.17 -6.47 15.30
N ALA A 409 -12.30 -6.04 14.73
CA ALA A 409 -13.10 -6.84 13.80
C ALA A 409 -13.43 -6.08 12.51
N ASP A 410 -13.60 -4.76 12.58
CA ASP A 410 -13.94 -3.91 11.45
C ASP A 410 -12.70 -3.15 10.94
N LEU A 411 -12.48 -3.24 9.62
CA LEU A 411 -11.40 -2.55 8.92
C LEU A 411 -11.89 -1.37 8.08
N ALA A 412 -13.18 -1.05 8.09
CA ALA A 412 -13.74 0.08 7.36
C ALA A 412 -13.00 1.41 7.59
N PRO A 413 -12.50 1.74 8.81
CA PRO A 413 -11.72 2.95 9.03
C PRO A 413 -10.43 3.05 8.21
N LEU A 414 -9.90 1.93 7.71
CA LEU A 414 -8.63 1.88 6.96
C LEU A 414 -8.79 2.16 5.46
N LYS A 415 -10.02 2.28 4.96
CA LYS A 415 -10.31 2.42 3.54
C LYS A 415 -9.65 3.67 2.95
N GLY A 416 -8.93 3.49 1.84
CA GLY A 416 -8.26 4.57 1.11
C GLY A 416 -6.98 5.12 1.77
N MET A 417 -6.50 4.53 2.87
CA MET A 417 -5.25 4.95 3.50
C MET A 417 -4.01 4.52 2.69
N PRO A 418 -2.91 5.27 2.74
CA PRO A 418 -1.65 4.91 2.06
C PRO A 418 -0.86 3.83 2.85
N LEU A 419 -1.55 2.81 3.35
CA LEU A 419 -0.95 1.73 4.14
C LEU A 419 -0.07 0.84 3.25
N VAL A 420 1.18 0.70 3.67
CA VAL A 420 2.19 -0.17 3.04
C VAL A 420 2.37 -1.47 3.83
N ARG A 421 2.23 -1.40 5.16
CA ARG A 421 2.31 -2.58 6.04
C ARG A 421 1.13 -2.62 6.99
N LEU A 422 0.46 -3.77 7.03
CA LEU A 422 -0.64 -4.04 7.95
C LEU A 422 -0.45 -5.40 8.62
N SER A 423 -0.51 -5.43 9.94
CA SER A 423 -0.50 -6.65 10.73
C SER A 423 -1.73 -6.66 11.63
N ILE A 424 -2.59 -7.67 11.45
CA ILE A 424 -3.85 -7.84 12.18
C ILE A 424 -4.00 -9.29 12.65
N GLY A 425 -2.88 -9.95 12.96
CA GLY A 425 -2.86 -11.34 13.40
C GLY A 425 -3.58 -11.53 14.73
N GLN A 426 -4.20 -12.69 14.92
CA GLN A 426 -4.94 -13.07 16.14
C GLN A 426 -6.04 -12.05 16.52
N THR A 427 -6.64 -11.39 15.53
CA THR A 427 -7.80 -10.51 15.69
C THR A 427 -9.11 -11.22 15.30
N ARG A 428 -10.24 -10.51 15.39
CA ARG A 428 -11.58 -11.03 15.02
C ARG A 428 -11.98 -10.70 13.59
N VAL A 429 -11.07 -10.13 12.80
CA VAL A 429 -11.31 -9.78 11.40
C VAL A 429 -11.68 -11.02 10.58
N TRP A 430 -12.67 -10.85 9.71
CA TRP A 430 -13.15 -11.89 8.79
C TRP A 430 -13.30 -11.39 7.34
N ASP A 431 -13.44 -10.07 7.14
CA ASP A 431 -13.59 -9.42 5.85
C ASP A 431 -12.39 -8.50 5.55
N LEU A 432 -11.81 -8.67 4.36
CA LEU A 432 -10.72 -7.83 3.84
C LEU A 432 -11.18 -6.80 2.81
N GLY A 433 -12.47 -6.74 2.49
CA GLY A 433 -13.05 -5.79 1.52
C GLY A 433 -12.57 -4.35 1.68
N PRO A 434 -12.47 -3.79 2.89
CA PRO A 434 -11.95 -2.44 3.11
C PRO A 434 -10.50 -2.20 2.67
N LEU A 435 -9.69 -3.26 2.52
CA LEU A 435 -8.30 -3.19 2.09
C LEU A 435 -8.12 -3.19 0.56
N HIS A 436 -9.20 -3.35 -0.19
CA HIS A 436 -9.13 -3.42 -1.64
C HIS A 436 -8.49 -2.15 -2.24
N GLY A 437 -7.50 -2.34 -3.11
CA GLY A 437 -6.82 -1.25 -3.80
C GLY A 437 -5.78 -0.48 -2.98
N LEU A 438 -5.56 -0.86 -1.71
CA LEU A 438 -4.48 -0.24 -0.91
C LEU A 438 -3.09 -0.63 -1.44
N PRO A 439 -2.07 0.23 -1.29
CA PRO A 439 -0.70 -0.05 -1.74
C PRO A 439 0.06 -0.97 -0.75
N LEU A 440 -0.61 -2.00 -0.21
CA LEU A 440 -0.01 -2.91 0.76
C LEU A 440 1.05 -3.78 0.10
N GLU A 441 2.26 -3.73 0.66
CA GLU A 441 3.38 -4.62 0.31
C GLU A 441 3.45 -5.81 1.28
N GLN A 442 3.07 -5.60 2.55
CA GLN A 442 3.14 -6.62 3.59
C GLN A 442 1.83 -6.69 4.36
N LEU A 443 1.25 -7.89 4.42
CA LEU A 443 0.01 -8.16 5.13
C LEU A 443 0.14 -9.41 6.00
N SER A 444 -0.19 -9.29 7.29
CA SER A 444 -0.40 -10.43 8.18
C SER A 444 -1.85 -10.51 8.66
N ILE A 445 -2.49 -11.62 8.33
CA ILE A 445 -3.85 -12.03 8.75
C ILE A 445 -3.80 -13.33 9.56
N SER A 446 -2.63 -13.67 10.11
CA SER A 446 -2.42 -14.96 10.79
C SER A 446 -3.35 -15.13 11.99
N GLY A 447 -4.06 -16.25 12.10
CA GLY A 447 -4.96 -16.54 13.21
C GLY A 447 -6.25 -15.70 13.24
N THR A 448 -6.59 -15.07 12.12
CA THR A 448 -7.90 -14.41 11.93
C THR A 448 -8.95 -15.39 11.39
N LYS A 449 -10.18 -14.89 11.17
CA LYS A 449 -11.29 -15.68 10.59
C LYS A 449 -11.44 -15.48 9.08
N VAL A 450 -10.46 -14.86 8.43
CA VAL A 450 -10.49 -14.56 6.99
C VAL A 450 -10.46 -15.84 6.17
N ARG A 451 -11.42 -15.95 5.24
CA ARG A 451 -11.53 -17.06 4.27
C ARG A 451 -11.32 -16.61 2.83
N ASP A 452 -11.86 -15.43 2.51
CA ASP A 452 -11.82 -14.87 1.17
C ASP A 452 -10.66 -13.88 1.04
N LEU A 453 -9.80 -14.12 0.03
CA LEU A 453 -8.67 -13.25 -0.33
C LEU A 453 -8.97 -12.38 -1.55
N SER A 454 -10.22 -12.33 -2.03
CA SER A 454 -10.62 -11.60 -3.25
C SER A 454 -10.16 -10.14 -3.27
N ALA A 455 -10.17 -9.48 -2.12
CA ALA A 455 -9.70 -8.11 -1.95
C ALA A 455 -8.22 -7.91 -2.34
N LEU A 456 -7.40 -8.98 -2.30
CA LEU A 456 -5.96 -8.95 -2.55
C LEU A 456 -5.57 -8.95 -4.04
N ARG A 457 -6.54 -9.12 -4.94
CA ARG A 457 -6.27 -9.20 -6.39
C ARG A 457 -5.59 -7.93 -6.90
N GLY A 458 -4.46 -8.12 -7.59
CA GLY A 458 -3.72 -7.03 -8.23
C GLY A 458 -2.97 -6.09 -7.28
N MET A 459 -2.94 -6.37 -5.97
CA MET A 459 -2.20 -5.56 -5.00
C MET A 459 -0.69 -5.79 -5.11
N PRO A 460 0.16 -4.83 -4.74
CA PRO A 460 1.63 -4.94 -4.83
C PRO A 460 2.25 -5.78 -3.68
N LEU A 461 1.53 -6.80 -3.21
CA LEU A 461 1.97 -7.62 -2.07
C LEU A 461 3.23 -8.42 -2.41
N THR A 462 4.23 -8.31 -1.53
CA THR A 462 5.48 -9.10 -1.55
C THR A 462 5.51 -10.11 -0.40
N VAL A 463 4.83 -9.81 0.72
CA VAL A 463 4.76 -10.69 1.89
C VAL A 463 3.31 -10.88 2.32
N LEU A 464 2.87 -12.13 2.37
CA LEU A 464 1.57 -12.52 2.93
C LEU A 464 1.76 -13.58 4.02
N GLU A 465 1.32 -13.25 5.23
CA GLU A 465 1.24 -14.16 6.36
C GLU A 465 -0.22 -14.47 6.69
N ALA A 466 -0.66 -15.69 6.39
CA ALA A 466 -2.02 -16.15 6.65
C ALA A 466 -2.03 -17.46 7.46
N ASN A 467 -1.05 -17.64 8.34
CA ASN A 467 -0.93 -18.83 9.17
C ASN A 467 -2.17 -18.99 10.04
N MET A 468 -2.73 -20.20 10.14
CA MET A 468 -3.93 -20.51 10.95
C MET A 468 -5.19 -19.71 10.58
N ALA A 469 -5.20 -19.03 9.43
CA ALA A 469 -6.43 -18.50 8.86
C ALA A 469 -7.14 -19.63 8.06
N PRO A 470 -8.48 -19.71 8.05
CA PRO A 470 -9.24 -20.71 7.30
C PRO A 470 -9.28 -20.44 5.78
N VAL A 471 -8.14 -20.04 5.20
CA VAL A 471 -7.97 -19.80 3.76
C VAL A 471 -7.90 -21.13 3.04
N ARG A 472 -8.65 -21.23 1.93
CA ARG A 472 -8.66 -22.42 1.06
C ARG A 472 -8.34 -22.09 -0.40
N ASP A 473 -8.85 -20.97 -0.91
CA ASP A 473 -8.67 -20.55 -2.30
C ASP A 473 -7.53 -19.54 -2.42
N LEU A 474 -6.50 -19.90 -3.20
CA LEU A 474 -5.37 -19.02 -3.52
C LEU A 474 -5.52 -18.32 -4.88
N SER A 475 -6.62 -18.55 -5.61
CA SER A 475 -6.86 -17.92 -6.92
C SER A 475 -6.71 -16.40 -6.91
N PRO A 476 -7.11 -15.65 -5.85
CA PRO A 476 -6.86 -14.23 -5.75
C PRO A 476 -5.39 -13.80 -5.77
N LEU A 477 -4.46 -14.71 -5.44
CA LEU A 477 -3.01 -14.45 -5.41
C LEU A 477 -2.33 -14.66 -6.78
N ARG A 478 -3.07 -15.10 -7.80
CA ARG A 478 -2.50 -15.37 -9.12
C ARG A 478 -1.90 -14.12 -9.73
N GLY A 479 -0.64 -14.22 -10.16
CA GLY A 479 0.09 -13.12 -10.82
C GLY A 479 0.66 -12.06 -9.88
N LEU A 480 0.48 -12.21 -8.55
CA LEU A 480 1.16 -11.35 -7.58
C LEU A 480 2.67 -11.65 -7.55
N ARG A 481 3.46 -10.64 -7.17
CA ARG A 481 4.92 -10.75 -7.01
C ARG A 481 5.30 -11.10 -5.57
N LEU A 482 4.67 -12.15 -5.03
CA LEU A 482 4.96 -12.61 -3.68
C LEU A 482 6.38 -13.18 -3.61
N GLU A 483 7.15 -12.70 -2.64
CA GLU A 483 8.46 -13.22 -2.26
C GLU A 483 8.31 -14.22 -1.11
N LYS A 484 7.43 -13.91 -0.15
CA LYS A 484 7.22 -14.73 1.06
C LYS A 484 5.74 -15.00 1.27
N LEU A 485 5.40 -16.28 1.39
CA LEU A 485 4.04 -16.75 1.60
C LEU A 485 3.99 -17.75 2.74
N PHE A 486 3.28 -17.41 3.80
CA PHE A 486 3.12 -18.25 4.99
C PHE A 486 1.67 -18.69 5.14
N LEU A 487 1.44 -19.99 5.01
CA LEU A 487 0.13 -20.65 4.98
C LEU A 487 0.06 -21.80 5.99
N GLN A 488 0.88 -21.76 7.05
CA GLN A 488 0.92 -22.83 8.05
C GLN A 488 -0.47 -23.07 8.64
N ARG A 489 -0.91 -24.33 8.71
CA ARG A 489 -2.20 -24.76 9.27
C ARG A 489 -3.40 -24.04 8.65
N THR A 490 -3.36 -23.79 7.35
CA THR A 490 -4.51 -23.34 6.55
C THR A 490 -5.21 -24.53 5.89
N GLU A 491 -6.34 -24.28 5.23
CA GLU A 491 -7.13 -25.31 4.52
C GLU A 491 -6.81 -25.39 3.02
N VAL A 492 -5.65 -24.86 2.62
CA VAL A 492 -5.19 -24.87 1.22
C VAL A 492 -4.90 -26.29 0.78
N VAL A 493 -5.41 -26.62 -0.42
CA VAL A 493 -5.18 -27.90 -1.12
C VAL A 493 -4.54 -27.67 -2.49
N ASN A 494 -4.96 -26.62 -3.19
CA ASN A 494 -4.56 -26.35 -4.57
C ASN A 494 -3.50 -25.24 -4.65
N LEU A 495 -2.31 -25.59 -5.14
CA LEU A 495 -1.19 -24.66 -5.34
C LEU A 495 -1.08 -24.11 -6.78
N THR A 496 -1.96 -24.51 -7.70
CA THR A 496 -1.97 -24.03 -9.11
C THR A 496 -1.88 -22.51 -9.24
N PRO A 497 -2.54 -21.69 -8.38
CA PRO A 497 -2.41 -20.22 -8.45
C PRO A 497 -0.99 -19.68 -8.25
N LEU A 498 -0.07 -20.48 -7.70
CA LEU A 498 1.33 -20.10 -7.46
C LEU A 498 2.25 -20.35 -8.66
N LEU A 499 1.75 -20.97 -9.74
CA LEU A 499 2.52 -21.25 -10.94
C LEU A 499 3.19 -19.98 -11.50
N GLY A 500 4.50 -20.05 -11.73
CA GLY A 500 5.28 -18.97 -12.34
C GLY A 500 5.53 -17.76 -11.43
N GLN A 501 5.19 -17.83 -10.15
CA GLN A 501 5.53 -16.75 -9.20
C GLN A 501 7.02 -16.78 -8.82
N SER A 502 7.51 -15.71 -8.18
CA SER A 502 8.91 -15.59 -7.73
C SER A 502 9.06 -15.75 -6.22
N ILE A 503 8.34 -16.73 -5.65
CA ILE A 503 8.34 -17.00 -4.21
C ILE A 503 9.68 -17.63 -3.82
N THR A 504 10.34 -17.04 -2.82
CA THR A 504 11.60 -17.53 -2.24
C THR A 504 11.37 -18.28 -0.93
N THR A 505 10.36 -17.88 -0.15
CA THR A 505 10.01 -18.51 1.12
C THR A 505 8.56 -18.94 1.11
N LEU A 506 8.31 -20.25 1.22
CA LEU A 506 6.97 -20.82 1.26
C LEU A 506 6.81 -21.73 2.48
N ASN A 507 5.86 -21.40 3.36
CA ASN A 507 5.51 -22.23 4.51
C ASN A 507 4.13 -22.84 4.31
N LEU A 508 4.08 -24.16 4.11
CA LEU A 508 2.86 -24.96 3.94
C LEU A 508 2.64 -25.92 5.12
N ARG A 509 3.36 -25.74 6.23
CA ARG A 509 3.34 -26.65 7.38
C ARG A 509 1.91 -26.95 7.84
N GLY A 510 1.54 -28.22 7.94
CA GLY A 510 0.21 -28.61 8.44
C GLY A 510 -0.97 -28.24 7.52
N THR A 511 -0.72 -28.00 6.23
CA THR A 511 -1.78 -27.85 5.21
C THR A 511 -2.22 -29.20 4.65
N LYS A 512 -3.24 -29.19 3.78
CA LYS A 512 -3.78 -30.38 3.11
C LYS A 512 -3.36 -30.44 1.63
N VAL A 513 -2.21 -29.86 1.31
CA VAL A 513 -1.65 -29.95 -0.04
C VAL A 513 -1.22 -31.38 -0.31
N ARG A 514 -1.49 -31.86 -1.53
CA ARG A 514 -1.04 -33.16 -2.04
C ARG A 514 -0.12 -33.02 -3.24
N ASP A 515 -0.52 -32.19 -4.21
CA ASP A 515 0.24 -32.00 -5.44
C ASP A 515 1.23 -30.84 -5.31
N LEU A 516 2.53 -31.18 -5.41
CA LEU A 516 3.64 -30.22 -5.40
C LEU A 516 4.09 -29.81 -6.80
N THR A 517 3.48 -30.34 -7.87
CA THR A 517 3.81 -29.99 -9.28
C THR A 517 3.81 -28.48 -9.53
N PRO A 518 2.88 -27.67 -8.96
CA PRO A 518 2.90 -26.23 -9.13
C PRO A 518 4.14 -25.51 -8.57
N LEU A 519 4.89 -26.15 -7.68
CA LEU A 519 6.11 -25.60 -7.11
C LEU A 519 7.35 -25.82 -7.99
N ALA A 520 7.25 -26.72 -8.98
CA ALA A 520 8.39 -27.12 -9.79
C ALA A 520 8.97 -25.95 -10.59
N GLY A 521 10.24 -25.63 -10.35
CA GLY A 521 10.95 -24.56 -11.04
C GLY A 521 10.75 -23.16 -10.44
N LEU A 522 10.00 -23.02 -9.34
CA LEU A 522 9.98 -21.79 -8.57
C LEU A 522 11.36 -21.54 -7.93
N PRO A 523 11.79 -20.27 -7.77
CA PRO A 523 13.07 -19.92 -7.17
C PRO A 523 13.04 -20.03 -5.62
N LEU A 524 12.49 -21.12 -5.09
CA LEU A 524 12.35 -21.37 -3.66
C LEU A 524 13.73 -21.56 -3.01
N GLU A 525 13.99 -20.81 -1.95
CA GLU A 525 15.14 -20.97 -1.06
C GLU A 525 14.75 -21.69 0.24
N GLN A 526 13.52 -21.47 0.70
CA GLN A 526 12.99 -22.08 1.92
C GLN A 526 11.59 -22.65 1.67
N LEU A 527 11.43 -23.95 1.92
CA LEU A 527 10.16 -24.64 1.81
C LEU A 527 9.88 -25.46 3.06
N TYR A 528 8.74 -25.22 3.70
CA TYR A 528 8.35 -25.94 4.91
C TYR A 528 7.11 -26.80 4.63
N LEU A 529 7.25 -28.13 4.63
CA LEU A 529 6.18 -29.11 4.38
C LEU A 529 5.89 -30.01 5.59
N ASP A 530 6.54 -29.78 6.74
CA ASP A 530 6.32 -30.64 7.91
C ASP A 530 4.84 -30.66 8.32
N GLY A 531 4.35 -31.82 8.73
CA GLY A 531 2.96 -32.00 9.11
C GLY A 531 1.93 -31.92 7.97
N CYS A 532 2.32 -31.85 6.69
CA CYS A 532 1.37 -32.04 5.58
C CYS A 532 1.07 -33.54 5.44
N PRO A 533 -0.17 -34.01 5.71
CA PRO A 533 -0.46 -35.43 5.81
C PRO A 533 -0.65 -36.13 4.45
N GLU A 534 -0.87 -35.38 3.37
CA GLU A 534 -1.20 -35.93 2.03
C GLU A 534 -0.04 -35.81 1.03
N VAL A 535 1.12 -35.29 1.44
CA VAL A 535 2.29 -35.14 0.58
C VAL A 535 3.12 -36.42 0.60
N ASP A 536 2.93 -37.28 -0.39
CA ASP A 536 3.69 -38.54 -0.51
C ASP A 536 4.86 -38.47 -1.51
N GLN A 537 4.80 -37.53 -2.48
CA GLN A 537 5.75 -37.46 -3.58
C GLN A 537 6.51 -36.14 -3.60
N LEU A 538 7.84 -36.22 -3.61
CA LEU A 538 8.73 -35.05 -3.62
C LEU A 538 9.41 -34.80 -4.98
N ARG A 539 9.15 -35.64 -5.99
CA ARG A 539 9.70 -35.51 -7.36
C ARG A 539 9.67 -34.09 -7.92
N PRO A 540 8.57 -33.31 -7.78
CA PRO A 540 8.52 -31.95 -8.31
C PRO A 540 9.60 -31.01 -7.74
N LEU A 541 10.06 -31.25 -6.51
CA LEU A 541 11.02 -30.40 -5.82
C LEU A 541 12.42 -30.46 -6.42
N ILE A 542 12.76 -31.51 -7.19
CA ILE A 542 14.07 -31.63 -7.87
C ILE A 542 14.32 -30.44 -8.81
N ARG A 543 13.26 -29.80 -9.33
CA ARG A 543 13.41 -28.62 -10.19
C ARG A 543 13.68 -27.32 -9.40
N CYS A 544 13.56 -27.33 -8.08
CA CYS A 544 13.79 -26.18 -7.21
C CYS A 544 15.27 -26.13 -6.77
N GLN A 545 16.17 -25.88 -7.71
CA GLN A 545 17.62 -25.99 -7.51
C GLN A 545 18.21 -24.95 -6.53
N LYS A 546 17.47 -23.89 -6.20
CA LYS A 546 17.88 -22.86 -5.23
C LYS A 546 17.53 -23.22 -3.77
N LEU A 547 16.94 -24.39 -3.53
CA LEU A 547 16.41 -24.74 -2.23
C LEU A 547 17.53 -25.01 -1.22
N ARG A 548 17.59 -24.17 -0.17
CA ARG A 548 18.59 -24.27 0.91
C ARG A 548 18.03 -24.90 2.16
N THR A 549 16.76 -24.63 2.47
CA THR A 549 16.07 -25.16 3.65
C THR A 549 14.81 -25.89 3.23
N LEU A 550 14.71 -27.17 3.57
CA LEU A 550 13.54 -28.00 3.32
C LEU A 550 13.12 -28.71 4.61
N THR A 551 11.86 -28.57 5.01
CA THR A 551 11.23 -29.53 5.93
C THR A 551 10.29 -30.45 5.18
N ILE A 552 10.35 -31.75 5.48
CA ILE A 552 9.52 -32.79 4.86
C ILE A 552 8.56 -33.43 5.87
N PRO A 553 7.43 -33.99 5.44
CA PRO A 553 6.57 -34.77 6.33
C PRO A 553 7.27 -36.04 6.83
N ARG A 554 6.98 -36.44 8.09
CA ARG A 554 7.65 -37.58 8.74
C ARG A 554 7.38 -38.95 8.08
N HIS A 555 6.26 -39.10 7.38
CA HIS A 555 5.85 -40.37 6.77
C HIS A 555 6.50 -40.60 5.39
N VAL A 556 7.09 -39.57 4.78
CA VAL A 556 7.69 -39.69 3.45
C VAL A 556 9.01 -40.42 3.56
N SER A 557 9.07 -41.62 2.97
CA SER A 557 10.26 -42.47 2.94
C SER A 557 11.03 -42.40 1.62
N ASP A 558 10.38 -42.15 0.47
CA ASP A 558 11.09 -41.94 -0.79
C ASP A 558 11.61 -40.51 -0.90
N ILE A 559 12.85 -40.31 -0.44
CA ILE A 559 13.49 -38.99 -0.40
C ILE A 559 14.85 -38.95 -1.09
N ASP A 560 15.36 -40.06 -1.64
CA ASP A 560 16.72 -40.13 -2.21
C ASP A 560 16.92 -39.15 -3.37
N GLN A 561 15.83 -38.80 -4.03
CA GLN A 561 15.78 -37.77 -5.07
C GLN A 561 16.15 -36.37 -4.57
N LEU A 562 16.02 -36.08 -3.27
CA LEU A 562 16.44 -34.81 -2.67
C LEU A 562 17.96 -34.65 -2.68
N ARG A 563 18.74 -35.73 -2.89
CA ARG A 563 20.21 -35.64 -3.06
C ARG A 563 20.62 -34.90 -4.33
N TYR A 564 19.71 -34.74 -5.31
CA TYR A 564 19.95 -33.94 -6.51
C TYR A 564 19.86 -32.42 -6.27
N LEU A 565 19.51 -31.98 -5.06
CA LEU A 565 19.50 -30.57 -4.68
C LEU A 565 20.89 -30.17 -4.16
N SER A 566 21.70 -29.54 -5.01
CA SER A 566 23.10 -29.21 -4.69
C SER A 566 23.25 -28.12 -3.61
N GLU A 567 22.30 -27.20 -3.54
CA GLU A 567 22.32 -26.06 -2.61
C GLU A 567 21.66 -26.38 -1.25
N LEU A 568 21.23 -27.63 -1.01
CA LEU A 568 20.47 -28.00 0.18
C LEU A 568 21.36 -28.03 1.43
N GLU A 569 21.32 -26.95 2.21
CA GLU A 569 22.06 -26.78 3.46
C GLU A 569 21.36 -27.49 4.63
N PHE A 570 20.03 -27.38 4.71
CA PHE A 570 19.22 -27.87 5.84
C PHE A 570 18.08 -28.76 5.38
N LEU A 571 17.98 -29.96 5.98
CA LEU A 571 16.92 -30.93 5.74
C LEU A 571 16.45 -31.51 7.09
N SER A 572 15.15 -31.45 7.36
CA SER A 572 14.58 -31.95 8.61
C SER A 572 13.16 -32.48 8.41
N THR A 573 12.75 -33.43 9.25
CA THR A 573 11.36 -33.91 9.36
C THR A 573 10.59 -33.18 10.47
N THR A 574 11.24 -32.20 11.12
CA THR A 574 10.68 -31.39 12.20
C THR A 574 10.96 -29.92 11.95
N HIS A 575 10.36 -29.05 12.77
CA HIS A 575 10.62 -27.61 12.75
C HIS A 575 12.06 -27.23 13.14
N ILE A 576 12.83 -28.18 13.66
CA ILE A 576 14.22 -27.95 14.07
C ILE A 576 15.11 -28.05 12.82
N ARG A 577 15.84 -26.98 12.52
CA ARG A 577 16.82 -26.96 11.44
C ARG A 577 17.94 -27.94 11.75
N LYS A 578 18.23 -28.81 10.79
CA LYS A 578 19.30 -29.81 10.88
C LYS A 578 20.13 -29.78 9.60
N PRO A 579 21.47 -29.79 9.67
CA PRO A 579 22.30 -29.83 8.48
C PRO A 579 21.99 -31.07 7.63
N ALA A 580 21.84 -30.89 6.31
CA ALA A 580 21.45 -31.99 5.41
C ALA A 580 22.43 -33.16 5.48
N ARG A 581 23.75 -32.89 5.60
CA ARG A 581 24.78 -33.93 5.77
C ARG A 581 24.56 -34.79 7.01
N GLN A 582 24.16 -34.18 8.12
CA GLN A 582 23.89 -34.90 9.36
C GLN A 582 22.59 -35.71 9.22
N PHE A 583 21.58 -35.13 8.58
CA PHE A 583 20.31 -35.83 8.31
C PHE A 583 20.52 -37.12 7.51
N TRP A 584 21.32 -37.09 6.43
CA TRP A 584 21.61 -38.28 5.63
C TRP A 584 22.39 -39.35 6.40
N LYS A 585 23.40 -38.94 7.18
CA LYS A 585 24.18 -39.87 8.02
C LYS A 585 23.33 -40.65 9.02
N GLU A 586 22.42 -39.96 9.71
CA GLU A 586 21.55 -40.60 10.70
C GLU A 586 20.48 -41.51 10.08
N ARG A 587 20.20 -41.37 8.79
CA ARG A 587 19.25 -42.21 8.07
C ARG A 587 19.90 -43.48 7.49
N GLU A 588 21.19 -43.42 7.23
CA GLU A 588 21.99 -44.54 6.73
C GLU A 588 22.47 -45.48 7.85
N GLN A 589 22.32 -45.06 9.11
CA GLN A 589 22.51 -45.86 10.34
C GLN A 589 21.18 -46.48 10.78
#